data_AF-A0AAE3VAH7-F1
#
_entry.id   AF-A0AAE3VAH7-F1
#
_cell.length_a   1.000
_cell.length_b   1.000
_cell.length_c   1.000
_cell.angle_alpha   90.00
_cell.angle_beta   90.00
_cell.angle_gamma   90.00
#
_symmetry.space_group_name_H-M   'P 1'
#
loop_
_entity.id
_entity.type
_entity.pdbx_description
1 polymer ?
#
loop_
_entity_poly.entity_id
_entity_poly.type
_entity_poly.pdbx_seq_one_letter_code
_entity_poly.pdbx_strand_id
1 'polypeptide(L)'
;MKRSFYVRVTESRGCTVTVSDEPWQGELAVTGEDAVTPERIVAAARRKLKLPLIIAETERLLLRELCMEDLAALCALRLTEAERELLGPQAAGLFEESCLRSYIEYQYSFFGYGIWAVLRRDTRALAGLCGFSPGEPPELGYCIGRDYRRLGYATEACRAAFRYAEQELGFTEVCVRIRRDNTASLAFCEKLRPALRDDSPSLQSRFFIL
;
A
#
# COMPACT_ATOMS: atom_id res chain seq x y z
N MET A 1 17.10 -8.73 -22.17
CA MET A 1 16.71 -10.02 -21.56
C MET A 1 15.19 -10.14 -21.63
N LYS A 2 14.64 -11.21 -22.21
CA LYS A 2 13.18 -11.44 -22.24
C LYS A 2 12.86 -12.90 -21.93
N ARG A 3 12.03 -13.16 -20.92
CA ARG A 3 11.63 -14.50 -20.48
C ARG A 3 10.16 -14.52 -20.07
N SER A 4 9.48 -15.65 -20.23
CA SER A 4 8.08 -15.80 -19.85
C SER A 4 7.90 -16.95 -18.87
N PHE A 5 7.06 -16.73 -17.86
CA PHE A 5 6.80 -17.67 -16.77
C PHE A 5 5.30 -17.89 -16.66
N TYR A 6 4.85 -19.15 -16.71
CA TYR A 6 3.48 -19.45 -16.38
C TYR A 6 3.30 -19.51 -14.86
N VAL A 7 2.42 -18.67 -14.32
CA VAL A 7 2.12 -18.59 -12.89
C VAL A 7 0.69 -19.02 -12.67
N ARG A 8 0.51 -20.04 -11.81
CA ARG A 8 -0.79 -20.41 -11.26
C ARG A 8 -1.01 -19.61 -9.98
N VAL A 9 -2.08 -18.81 -9.93
CA VAL A 9 -2.39 -17.91 -8.80
C VAL A 9 -3.48 -18.50 -7.89
N THR A 10 -4.40 -19.27 -8.46
CA THR A 10 -5.42 -20.05 -7.75
C THR A 10 -5.63 -21.38 -8.47
N GLU A 11 -6.44 -22.29 -7.92
CA GLU A 11 -6.73 -23.58 -8.57
C GLU A 11 -7.28 -23.43 -10.00
N SER A 12 -8.08 -22.39 -10.26
CA SER A 12 -8.74 -22.14 -11.55
C SER A 12 -8.15 -20.99 -12.37
N ARG A 13 -7.18 -20.24 -11.83
CA ARG A 13 -6.63 -19.04 -12.48
C ARG A 13 -5.11 -19.07 -12.54
N GLY A 14 -4.58 -18.86 -13.74
CA GLY A 14 -3.16 -18.66 -14.00
C GLY A 14 -2.95 -17.82 -15.26
N CYS A 15 -1.76 -17.24 -15.39
CA CYS A 15 -1.39 -16.45 -16.55
C CYS A 15 0.11 -16.55 -16.83
N THR A 16 0.50 -16.23 -18.05
CA THR A 16 1.91 -16.06 -18.40
C THR A 16 2.33 -14.63 -18.08
N VAL A 17 3.39 -14.48 -17.30
CA VAL A 17 4.07 -13.21 -17.03
C VAL A 17 5.34 -13.15 -17.87
N THR A 18 5.50 -12.06 -18.62
CA THR A 18 6.71 -11.78 -19.38
C THR A 18 7.56 -10.79 -18.61
N VAL A 19 8.79 -11.18 -18.36
CA VAL A 19 9.83 -10.38 -17.72
C VAL A 19 10.75 -9.84 -18.80
N SER A 20 11.07 -8.56 -18.71
CA SER A 20 11.86 -7.84 -19.71
C SER A 20 12.72 -6.77 -19.07
N ASP A 21 13.89 -6.48 -19.64
CA ASP A 21 14.67 -5.27 -19.34
C ASP A 21 14.14 -4.02 -20.05
N GLU A 22 13.42 -4.20 -21.15
CA GLU A 22 12.66 -3.15 -21.80
C GLU A 22 11.24 -3.04 -21.20
N PRO A 23 10.85 -1.92 -20.57
CA PRO A 23 9.59 -1.79 -19.83
C PRO A 23 8.32 -2.01 -20.67
N TRP A 24 8.38 -1.77 -21.98
CA TRP A 24 7.24 -1.94 -22.91
C TRP A 24 7.12 -3.36 -23.49
N GLN A 25 8.03 -4.28 -23.13
CA GLN A 25 8.06 -5.62 -23.71
C GLN A 25 7.63 -6.75 -22.75
N GLY A 26 7.17 -6.41 -21.55
CA GLY A 26 6.68 -7.37 -20.56
C GLY A 26 5.87 -6.74 -19.44
N GLU A 27 5.26 -7.57 -18.60
CA GLU A 27 4.51 -7.12 -17.42
C GLU A 27 5.40 -6.82 -16.21
N LEU A 28 6.64 -7.32 -16.21
CA LEU A 28 7.62 -7.04 -15.16
C LEU A 28 8.92 -6.52 -15.79
N ALA A 29 9.22 -5.25 -15.53
CA ALA A 29 10.49 -4.63 -15.91
C ALA A 29 11.57 -4.94 -14.86
N VAL A 30 12.73 -5.44 -15.28
CA VAL A 30 13.88 -5.78 -14.42
C VAL A 30 15.19 -5.37 -15.05
N THR A 31 16.14 -4.87 -14.27
CA THR A 31 17.46 -4.43 -14.77
C THR A 31 18.54 -5.51 -14.72
N GLY A 32 18.26 -6.67 -14.14
CA GLY A 32 19.20 -7.77 -13.95
C GLY A 32 18.50 -9.12 -13.70
N GLU A 33 19.24 -10.22 -13.77
CA GLU A 33 18.68 -11.57 -13.53
C GLU A 33 18.34 -11.81 -12.06
N ASP A 34 19.12 -11.26 -11.15
CA ASP A 34 18.92 -11.27 -9.69
C ASP A 34 17.61 -10.60 -9.26
N ALA A 35 17.16 -9.61 -10.05
CA ALA A 35 15.89 -8.93 -9.85
C ALA A 35 14.66 -9.76 -10.27
N VAL A 36 14.85 -10.93 -10.90
CA VAL A 36 13.78 -11.84 -11.33
C VAL A 36 13.45 -12.82 -10.20
N THR A 37 12.68 -12.36 -9.22
CA THR A 37 12.30 -13.20 -8.07
C THR A 37 10.90 -13.80 -8.25
N PRO A 38 10.63 -15.00 -7.69
CA PRO A 38 9.29 -15.60 -7.71
C PRO A 38 8.19 -14.65 -7.19
N GLU A 39 8.48 -13.88 -6.14
CA GLU A 39 7.56 -12.94 -5.50
C GLU A 39 7.12 -11.84 -6.48
N ARG A 40 8.08 -11.28 -7.22
CA ARG A 40 7.80 -10.24 -8.24
C ARG A 40 7.03 -10.80 -9.44
N ILE A 41 7.33 -12.02 -9.87
CA ILE A 41 6.58 -12.69 -10.94
C ILE A 41 5.14 -12.96 -10.49
N VAL A 42 4.94 -13.45 -9.25
CA VAL A 42 3.61 -13.67 -8.66
C VAL A 42 2.84 -12.35 -8.54
N ALA A 43 3.48 -11.27 -8.09
CA ALA A 43 2.86 -9.94 -8.02
C ALA A 43 2.39 -9.47 -9.40
N ALA A 44 3.24 -9.57 -10.43
CA ALA A 44 2.88 -9.25 -11.80
C ALA A 44 1.71 -10.12 -12.31
N ALA A 45 1.70 -11.42 -11.99
CA ALA A 45 0.62 -12.34 -12.36
C ALA A 45 -0.72 -11.94 -11.72
N ARG A 46 -0.71 -11.60 -10.41
CA ARG A 46 -1.91 -11.15 -9.68
C ARG A 46 -2.47 -9.87 -10.28
N ARG A 47 -1.63 -8.86 -10.53
CA ARG A 47 -2.04 -7.59 -11.15
C ARG A 47 -2.56 -7.78 -12.57
N LYS A 48 -1.91 -8.63 -13.37
CA LYS A 48 -2.40 -9.01 -14.71
C LYS A 48 -3.78 -9.66 -14.66
N LEU A 49 -4.06 -10.45 -13.63
CA LEU A 49 -5.36 -11.07 -13.37
C LEU A 49 -6.34 -10.17 -12.61
N LYS A 50 -6.00 -8.90 -12.34
CA LYS A 50 -6.81 -7.97 -11.55
C LYS A 50 -7.17 -8.53 -10.17
N LEU A 51 -6.24 -9.27 -9.57
CA LEU A 51 -6.33 -9.78 -8.21
C LEU A 51 -5.46 -8.92 -7.30
N PRO A 52 -5.96 -8.49 -6.13
CA PRO A 52 -5.16 -7.67 -5.24
C PRO A 52 -3.98 -8.48 -4.67
N LEU A 53 -2.79 -7.90 -4.66
CA LEU A 53 -1.62 -8.46 -3.98
C LEU A 53 -1.76 -8.33 -2.46
N ILE A 54 -1.40 -9.39 -1.73
CA ILE A 54 -1.23 -9.34 -0.27
C ILE A 54 0.14 -8.72 0.01
N ILE A 55 0.15 -7.66 0.81
CA ILE A 55 1.35 -6.89 1.13
C ILE A 55 1.93 -7.36 2.46
N ALA A 56 1.10 -7.53 3.48
CA ALA A 56 1.52 -8.02 4.77
C ALA A 56 0.36 -8.67 5.52
N GLU A 57 0.67 -9.71 6.28
CA GLU A 57 -0.18 -10.19 7.37
C GLU A 57 0.48 -9.87 8.70
N THR A 58 -0.31 -9.38 9.63
CA THR A 58 0.11 -9.14 11.01
C THR A 58 -0.73 -10.01 11.94
N GLU A 59 -0.55 -9.83 13.25
CA GLU A 59 -1.37 -10.54 14.24
C GLU A 59 -2.88 -10.31 14.00
N ARG A 60 -3.27 -9.06 13.74
CA ARG A 60 -4.69 -8.65 13.70
C ARG A 60 -5.14 -8.11 12.36
N LEU A 61 -4.22 -7.78 11.45
CA LEU A 61 -4.51 -7.09 10.20
C LEU A 61 -3.99 -7.87 8.98
N LEU A 62 -4.67 -7.64 7.86
CA LEU A 62 -4.21 -7.96 6.52
C LEU A 62 -4.10 -6.64 5.75
N LEU A 63 -2.93 -6.38 5.19
CA LEU A 63 -2.70 -5.31 4.22
C LEU A 63 -2.68 -5.91 2.82
N ARG A 64 -3.50 -5.37 1.92
CA ARG A 64 -3.52 -5.77 0.50
C ARG A 64 -3.89 -4.61 -0.41
N GLU A 65 -3.49 -4.71 -1.68
CA GLU A 65 -3.95 -3.79 -2.73
C GLU A 65 -5.47 -3.66 -2.73
N LEU A 66 -5.96 -2.47 -3.06
CA LEU A 66 -7.39 -2.18 -3.17
C LEU A 66 -8.01 -2.97 -4.33
N CYS A 67 -9.30 -3.29 -4.18
CA CYS A 67 -10.12 -3.86 -5.25
C CYS A 67 -11.48 -3.16 -5.30
N MET A 68 -12.24 -3.36 -6.38
CA MET A 68 -13.51 -2.63 -6.57
C MET A 68 -14.56 -3.00 -5.52
N GLU A 69 -14.48 -4.19 -4.94
CA GLU A 69 -15.34 -4.66 -3.86
C GLU A 69 -15.16 -3.82 -2.57
N ASP A 70 -14.06 -3.08 -2.44
CA ASP A 70 -13.81 -2.21 -1.28
C ASP A 70 -14.64 -0.93 -1.29
N LEU A 71 -15.17 -0.50 -2.44
CA LEU A 71 -15.77 0.83 -2.59
C LEU A 71 -16.85 1.11 -1.53
N ALA A 72 -17.77 0.16 -1.32
CA ALA A 72 -18.82 0.30 -0.32
C ALA A 72 -18.26 0.40 1.11
N ALA A 73 -17.22 -0.39 1.42
CA ALA A 73 -16.60 -0.41 2.73
C ALA A 73 -15.75 0.84 3.00
N LEU A 74 -15.09 1.40 1.97
CA LEU A 74 -14.40 2.69 2.05
C LEU A 74 -15.39 3.81 2.42
N CYS A 75 -16.51 3.89 1.71
CA CYS A 75 -17.57 4.86 2.02
C CYS A 75 -18.14 4.68 3.44
N ALA A 76 -18.09 3.45 3.98
CA ALA A 76 -18.54 3.11 5.32
C ALA A 76 -17.51 3.36 6.44
N LEU A 77 -16.31 3.92 6.17
CA LEU A 77 -15.30 4.21 7.21
C LEU A 77 -15.71 5.30 8.23
N ARG A 78 -16.85 5.98 7.99
CA ARG A 78 -17.45 7.00 8.86
C ARG A 78 -16.50 8.17 9.18
N LEU A 79 -15.78 8.65 8.18
CA LEU A 79 -14.95 9.85 8.28
C LEU A 79 -15.83 11.09 8.21
N THR A 80 -15.53 12.11 9.04
CA THR A 80 -16.14 13.44 8.86
C THR A 80 -15.57 14.16 7.65
N GLU A 81 -16.25 15.18 7.15
CA GLU A 81 -15.77 16.00 6.03
C GLU A 81 -14.35 16.54 6.27
N ALA A 82 -14.12 17.15 7.44
CA ALA A 82 -12.79 17.61 7.84
C ALA A 82 -11.74 16.48 7.87
N GLU A 83 -12.13 15.23 8.17
CA GLU A 83 -11.19 14.11 8.14
C GLU A 83 -10.89 13.65 6.71
N ARG A 84 -11.87 13.77 5.79
CA ARG A 84 -11.69 13.51 4.36
C ARG A 84 -10.79 14.56 3.72
N GLU A 85 -10.95 15.83 4.08
CA GLU A 85 -10.08 16.92 3.61
C GLU A 85 -8.61 16.69 4.02
N LEU A 86 -8.37 16.15 5.22
CA LEU A 86 -7.03 15.81 5.70
C LEU A 86 -6.33 14.70 4.89
N LEU A 87 -7.08 13.87 4.14
CA LEU A 87 -6.50 12.85 3.26
C LEU A 87 -5.84 13.47 2.02
N GLY A 88 -6.21 14.70 1.67
CA GLY A 88 -5.85 15.33 0.42
C GLY A 88 -6.61 14.74 -0.78
N PRO A 89 -6.53 15.40 -1.95
CA PRO A 89 -7.39 15.11 -3.09
C PRO A 89 -7.17 13.70 -3.67
N GLN A 90 -5.93 13.21 -3.67
CA GLN A 90 -5.61 11.90 -4.26
C GLN A 90 -6.22 10.75 -3.45
N ALA A 91 -6.08 10.75 -2.13
CA ALA A 91 -6.64 9.71 -1.28
C ALA A 91 -8.16 9.88 -1.08
N ALA A 92 -8.69 11.10 -1.11
CA ALA A 92 -10.14 11.35 -1.13
C ALA A 92 -10.81 10.77 -2.39
N GLY A 93 -10.14 10.82 -3.54
CA GLY A 93 -10.62 10.21 -4.78
C GLY A 93 -10.81 8.69 -4.69
N LEU A 94 -10.13 7.98 -3.78
CA LEU A 94 -10.30 6.52 -3.62
C LEU A 94 -11.72 6.11 -3.19
N PHE A 95 -12.53 7.06 -2.70
CA PHE A 95 -13.92 6.83 -2.30
C PHE A 95 -14.90 6.99 -3.47
N GLU A 96 -14.41 7.39 -4.66
CA GLU A 96 -15.19 7.49 -5.88
C GLU A 96 -14.86 6.32 -6.82
N GLU A 97 -15.89 5.75 -7.45
CA GLU A 97 -15.74 4.53 -8.26
C GLU A 97 -14.72 4.69 -9.41
N SER A 98 -14.82 5.79 -10.17
CA SER A 98 -13.98 6.04 -11.34
C SER A 98 -12.51 6.24 -10.96
N CYS A 99 -12.26 6.98 -9.88
CA CYS A 99 -10.94 7.22 -9.34
C CYS A 99 -10.35 5.95 -8.74
N LEU A 100 -11.10 5.18 -7.95
CA LEU A 100 -10.65 3.88 -7.41
C LEU A 100 -10.28 2.90 -8.53
N ARG A 101 -11.12 2.79 -9.55
CA ARG A 101 -10.88 1.94 -10.73
C ARG A 101 -9.57 2.32 -11.43
N SER A 102 -9.39 3.62 -11.68
CA SER A 102 -8.17 4.14 -12.31
C SER A 102 -6.95 3.91 -11.44
N TYR A 103 -7.09 4.10 -10.13
CA TYR A 103 -6.02 3.84 -9.17
C TYR A 103 -5.55 2.39 -9.21
N ILE A 104 -6.48 1.44 -9.11
CA ILE A 104 -6.17 -0.01 -9.14
C ILE A 104 -5.51 -0.39 -10.47
N GLU A 105 -5.95 0.19 -11.58
CA GLU A 105 -5.44 -0.13 -12.91
C GLU A 105 -4.01 0.35 -13.14
N TYR A 106 -3.69 1.57 -12.71
CA TYR A 106 -2.44 2.23 -13.08
C TYR A 106 -1.42 2.30 -11.93
N GLN A 107 -1.84 2.58 -10.70
CA GLN A 107 -0.93 2.84 -9.59
C GLN A 107 -0.01 1.64 -9.32
N TYR A 108 -0.60 0.47 -9.04
CA TYR A 108 0.16 -0.70 -8.60
C TYR A 108 1.00 -1.30 -9.73
N SER A 109 0.46 -1.27 -10.95
CA SER A 109 1.14 -1.75 -12.16
C SER A 109 2.39 -0.91 -12.46
N PHE A 110 2.28 0.41 -12.32
CA PHE A 110 3.33 1.35 -12.69
C PHE A 110 4.37 1.54 -11.58
N PHE A 111 3.93 1.80 -10.35
CA PHE A 111 4.85 2.09 -9.23
C PHE A 111 5.27 0.84 -8.47
N GLY A 112 4.52 -0.26 -8.58
CA GLY A 112 4.77 -1.46 -7.78
C GLY A 112 4.22 -1.39 -6.36
N TYR A 113 3.70 -0.24 -5.93
CA TYR A 113 3.14 0.03 -4.61
C TYR A 113 2.07 1.13 -4.67
N GLY A 114 1.38 1.36 -3.54
CA GLY A 114 0.41 2.42 -3.39
C GLY A 114 -0.17 2.45 -1.99
N ILE A 115 -1.37 3.02 -1.87
CA ILE A 115 -2.24 2.94 -0.71
C ILE A 115 -2.94 1.58 -0.74
N TRP A 116 -2.90 0.87 0.38
CA TRP A 116 -3.46 -0.45 0.54
C TRP A 116 -4.67 -0.43 1.48
N ALA A 117 -5.58 -1.39 1.29
CA ALA A 117 -6.63 -1.65 2.25
C ALA A 117 -6.04 -2.28 3.51
N VAL A 118 -6.44 -1.77 4.68
CA VAL A 118 -6.16 -2.36 5.98
C VAL A 118 -7.42 -3.09 6.42
N LEU A 119 -7.40 -4.42 6.38
CA LEU A 119 -8.51 -5.26 6.78
C LEU A 119 -8.22 -5.94 8.11
N ARG A 120 -9.27 -6.16 8.91
CA ARG A 120 -9.19 -7.07 10.04
C ARG A 120 -8.97 -8.50 9.55
N ARG A 121 -8.06 -9.23 10.19
CA ARG A 121 -7.72 -10.60 9.78
C ARG A 121 -8.85 -11.59 10.05
N ASP A 122 -9.57 -11.40 11.15
CA ASP A 122 -10.64 -12.28 11.61
C ASP A 122 -11.95 -12.11 10.82
N THR A 123 -12.37 -10.87 10.57
CA THR A 123 -13.65 -10.58 9.91
C THR A 123 -13.52 -10.17 8.45
N ARG A 124 -12.30 -9.85 8.00
CA ARG A 124 -12.04 -9.20 6.70
C ARG A 124 -12.77 -7.86 6.54
N ALA A 125 -13.20 -7.25 7.63
CA ALA A 125 -13.78 -5.91 7.59
C ALA A 125 -12.69 -4.87 7.28
N LEU A 126 -12.97 -3.96 6.36
CA LEU A 126 -12.07 -2.85 6.04
C LEU A 126 -12.03 -1.89 7.24
N ALA A 127 -10.85 -1.80 7.87
CA ALA A 127 -10.60 -0.95 9.03
C ALA A 127 -10.00 0.41 8.64
N GLY A 128 -9.37 0.49 7.47
CA GLY A 128 -8.75 1.71 7.00
C GLY A 128 -7.91 1.55 5.74
N LEU A 129 -7.03 2.53 5.55
CA LEU A 129 -6.06 2.64 4.46
C LEU A 129 -4.67 2.86 5.05
N CYS A 130 -3.65 2.29 4.44
CA CYS A 130 -2.25 2.57 4.75
C CYS A 130 -1.37 2.23 3.56
N GLY A 131 -0.35 3.03 3.29
CA GLY A 131 0.63 2.73 2.26
C GLY A 131 1.41 3.97 1.85
N PHE A 132 1.98 3.94 0.66
CA PHE A 132 2.85 5.01 0.17
C PHE A 132 2.30 5.64 -1.10
N SER A 133 2.26 6.97 -1.12
CA SER A 133 2.06 7.75 -2.34
C SER A 133 3.41 8.00 -3.02
N PRO A 134 3.48 7.95 -4.36
CA PRO A 134 4.71 8.25 -5.09
C PRO A 134 5.25 9.64 -4.80
N GLY A 135 6.56 9.75 -4.70
CA GLY A 135 7.29 11.00 -4.44
C GLY A 135 8.77 10.70 -4.22
N GLU A 136 9.58 11.75 -4.10
CA GLU A 136 10.99 11.65 -3.76
C GLU A 136 11.27 12.46 -2.47
N PRO A 137 11.32 11.81 -1.30
CA PRO A 137 11.04 10.37 -1.06
C PRO A 137 9.53 10.04 -1.07
N PRO A 138 9.13 8.75 -1.21
CA PRO A 138 7.74 8.33 -1.14
C PRO A 138 7.08 8.74 0.18
N GLU A 139 5.79 9.05 0.16
CA GLU A 139 5.07 9.58 1.32
C GLU A 139 4.17 8.52 1.96
N LEU A 140 4.38 8.23 3.25
CA LEU A 140 3.49 7.36 4.03
C LEU A 140 2.17 8.07 4.33
N GLY A 141 1.07 7.48 3.87
CA GLY A 141 -0.30 7.86 4.22
C GLY A 141 -0.99 6.77 5.04
N TYR A 142 -1.88 7.18 5.94
CA TYR A 142 -2.76 6.26 6.67
C TYR A 142 -4.09 6.93 7.04
N CYS A 143 -5.14 6.12 7.13
CA CYS A 143 -6.46 6.54 7.62
C CYS A 143 -7.15 5.35 8.28
N ILE A 144 -7.60 5.49 9.52
CA ILE A 144 -8.35 4.43 10.22
C ILE A 144 -9.78 4.91 10.45
N GLY A 145 -10.76 4.08 10.09
CA GLY A 145 -12.18 4.34 10.30
C GLY A 145 -12.50 4.50 11.78
N ARG A 146 -13.52 5.31 12.11
CA ARG A 146 -13.77 5.75 13.50
C ARG A 146 -13.92 4.59 14.50
N ASP A 147 -14.57 3.50 14.09
CA ASP A 147 -14.78 2.29 14.91
C ASP A 147 -13.51 1.53 15.26
N TYR A 148 -12.46 1.76 14.48
CA TYR A 148 -11.23 0.99 14.54
C TYR A 148 -10.07 1.78 15.17
N ARG A 149 -10.34 3.04 15.56
CA ARG A 149 -9.35 3.91 16.22
C ARG A 149 -9.15 3.49 17.68
N ARG A 150 -8.00 3.86 18.24
CA ARG A 150 -7.58 3.54 19.62
C ARG A 150 -7.42 2.03 19.92
N LEU A 151 -7.49 1.17 18.90
CA LEU A 151 -7.18 -0.26 18.99
C LEU A 151 -5.73 -0.61 18.62
N GLY A 152 -4.93 0.39 18.26
CA GLY A 152 -3.54 0.24 17.82
C GLY A 152 -3.36 -0.10 16.34
N TYR A 153 -4.43 -0.17 15.55
CA TYR A 153 -4.36 -0.59 14.14
C TYR A 153 -3.56 0.35 13.25
N ALA A 154 -3.59 1.67 13.50
CA ALA A 154 -2.75 2.60 12.75
C ALA A 154 -1.26 2.27 12.92
N THR A 155 -0.81 2.05 14.16
CA THR A 155 0.59 1.69 14.45
C THR A 155 0.95 0.35 13.81
N GLU A 156 0.10 -0.67 13.95
CA GLU A 156 0.35 -2.00 13.39
C GLU A 156 0.43 -1.97 11.86
N ALA A 157 -0.49 -1.26 11.20
CA ALA A 157 -0.48 -1.09 9.75
C ALA A 157 0.75 -0.31 9.26
N CYS A 158 1.08 0.82 9.89
CA CYS A 158 2.25 1.61 9.49
C CYS A 158 3.57 0.83 9.68
N ARG A 159 3.71 0.06 10.76
CA ARG A 159 4.88 -0.80 10.98
C ARG A 159 4.99 -1.89 9.91
N ALA A 160 3.88 -2.55 9.58
CA ALA A 160 3.87 -3.52 8.49
C ALA A 160 4.21 -2.89 7.13
N ALA A 161 3.67 -1.71 6.84
CA ALA A 161 3.97 -0.95 5.64
C ALA A 161 5.46 -0.57 5.56
N PHE A 162 6.06 -0.12 6.67
CA PHE A 162 7.49 0.22 6.73
C PHE A 162 8.40 -0.98 6.48
N ARG A 163 8.12 -2.13 7.11
CA ARG A 163 8.88 -3.35 6.86
C ARG A 163 8.81 -3.76 5.40
N TYR A 164 7.61 -3.73 4.81
CA TYR A 164 7.44 -4.01 3.38
C TYR A 164 8.20 -3.01 2.49
N ALA A 165 8.20 -1.72 2.85
CA ALA A 165 8.92 -0.70 2.11
C ALA A 165 10.44 -0.93 2.10
N GLU A 166 11.02 -1.30 3.25
CA GLU A 166 12.44 -1.61 3.36
C GLU A 166 12.80 -2.93 2.65
N GLN A 167 12.04 -3.99 2.90
CA GLN A 167 12.38 -5.35 2.48
C GLN A 167 12.01 -5.65 1.03
N GLU A 168 10.83 -5.23 0.58
CA GLU A 168 10.27 -5.62 -0.71
C GLU A 168 10.35 -4.49 -1.75
N LEU A 169 10.20 -3.24 -1.31
CA LEU A 169 10.30 -2.07 -2.21
C LEU A 169 11.71 -1.49 -2.30
N GLY A 170 12.61 -1.89 -1.41
CA GLY A 170 13.99 -1.40 -1.36
C GLY A 170 14.10 0.09 -1.06
N PHE A 171 13.10 0.67 -0.38
CA PHE A 171 13.15 2.08 0.00
C PHE A 171 14.25 2.29 1.04
N THR A 172 15.01 3.37 0.85
CA THR A 172 16.04 3.82 1.80
C THR A 172 15.59 5.06 2.57
N GLU A 173 14.62 5.79 2.04
CA GLU A 173 14.03 6.97 2.66
C GLU A 173 12.53 7.08 2.33
N VAL A 174 11.73 7.49 3.32
CA VAL A 174 10.32 7.87 3.17
C VAL A 174 10.04 9.16 3.93
N CYS A 175 8.94 9.83 3.58
CA CYS A 175 8.45 10.99 4.32
C CYS A 175 7.04 10.80 4.88
N VAL A 176 6.70 11.60 5.88
CA VAL A 176 5.36 11.75 6.44
C VAL A 176 5.05 13.23 6.48
N ARG A 177 3.99 13.67 5.80
CA ARG A 177 3.55 15.07 5.86
C ARG A 177 2.29 15.18 6.70
N ILE A 178 2.31 16.12 7.64
CA ILE A 178 1.23 16.30 8.61
C ILE A 178 0.86 17.77 8.62
N ARG A 179 -0.40 18.09 8.35
CA ARG A 179 -0.89 19.46 8.51
C ARG A 179 -0.85 19.87 9.98
N ARG A 180 -0.47 21.12 10.24
CA ARG A 180 -0.35 21.69 11.60
C ARG A 180 -1.62 21.60 12.43
N ASP A 181 -2.79 21.65 11.78
CA ASP A 181 -4.09 21.54 12.43
C ASP A 181 -4.49 20.08 12.77
N ASN A 182 -3.79 19.09 12.21
CA ASN A 182 -4.02 17.66 12.49
C ASN A 182 -3.28 17.20 13.76
N THR A 183 -3.74 17.71 14.91
CA THR A 183 -3.19 17.41 16.24
C THR A 183 -3.14 15.92 16.56
N ALA A 184 -4.12 15.14 16.08
CA ALA A 184 -4.17 13.70 16.28
C ALA A 184 -3.01 12.98 15.58
N SER A 185 -2.73 13.33 14.32
CA SER A 185 -1.61 12.74 13.56
C SER A 185 -0.26 13.20 14.11
N LEU A 186 -0.13 14.47 14.53
CA LEU A 186 1.09 14.95 15.20
C LEU A 186 1.42 14.11 16.43
N ALA A 187 0.46 13.91 17.34
CA ALA A 187 0.65 13.11 18.54
C ALA A 187 0.92 11.62 18.23
N PHE A 188 0.30 11.09 17.18
CA PHE A 188 0.53 9.72 16.72
C PHE A 188 1.94 9.52 16.15
N CYS A 189 2.39 10.43 15.28
CA CYS A 189 3.67 10.31 14.60
C CYS A 189 4.86 10.44 15.57
N GLU A 190 4.74 11.23 16.63
CA GLU A 190 5.74 11.28 17.71
C GLU A 190 5.90 9.92 18.40
N LYS A 191 4.81 9.15 18.56
CA LYS A 191 4.87 7.78 19.11
C LYS A 191 5.32 6.74 18.07
N LEU A 192 4.98 6.97 16.81
CA LEU A 192 5.28 6.03 15.72
C LEU A 192 6.77 6.05 15.36
N ARG A 193 7.41 7.23 15.33
CA ARG A 193 8.81 7.42 14.90
C ARG A 193 9.80 6.43 15.53
N PRO A 194 9.86 6.23 16.86
CA PRO A 194 10.79 5.26 17.44
C PRO A 194 10.48 3.82 17.01
N ALA A 195 9.20 3.42 16.98
CA ALA A 195 8.80 2.05 16.60
C ALA A 195 9.16 1.71 15.15
N LEU A 196 9.13 2.69 14.24
CA LEU A 196 9.55 2.49 12.85
C LEU A 196 11.05 2.28 12.74
N ARG A 197 11.84 3.01 13.54
CA ARG A 197 13.30 2.87 13.58
C ARG A 197 13.72 1.51 14.13
N ASP A 198 13.01 1.00 15.12
CA ASP A 198 13.31 -0.31 15.71
C ASP A 198 13.00 -1.46 14.74
N ASP A 199 11.89 -1.36 14.00
CA ASP A 199 11.47 -2.39 13.04
C ASP A 199 12.27 -2.39 11.74
N SER A 200 12.68 -1.20 11.30
CA SER A 200 13.33 -0.96 10.01
C SER A 200 14.47 0.05 10.15
N PRO A 201 15.62 -0.36 10.72
CA PRO A 201 16.69 0.56 11.08
C PRO A 201 17.42 1.16 9.87
N SER A 202 17.30 0.56 8.68
CA SER A 202 17.95 1.06 7.46
C SER A 202 17.07 2.02 6.67
N LEU A 203 15.76 2.04 6.93
CA LEU A 203 14.82 2.95 6.29
C LEU A 203 14.70 4.28 7.04
N GLN A 204 15.21 5.35 6.43
CA GLN A 204 15.10 6.70 7.00
C GLN A 204 13.68 7.24 6.87
N SER A 205 13.21 7.95 7.91
CA SER A 205 11.89 8.58 7.91
C SER A 205 11.97 10.06 8.28
N ARG A 206 11.47 10.92 7.38
CA ARG A 206 11.42 12.38 7.60
C ARG A 206 9.98 12.83 7.84
N PHE A 207 9.76 13.64 8.87
CA PHE A 207 8.43 14.15 9.23
C PHE A 207 8.38 15.65 8.96
N PHE A 208 7.40 16.08 8.16
CA PHE A 208 7.20 17.48 7.80
C PHE A 208 5.88 17.97 8.37
N ILE A 209 5.90 19.09 9.09
CA ILE A 209 4.70 19.79 9.54
C ILE A 209 4.40 20.89 8.53
N LEU A 210 3.26 20.79 7.86
CA LEU A 210 2.78 21.74 6.86
C LEU A 210 1.95 22.85 7.51
#